data_AF-A0A2G8JLX7-F1
#
_entry.id   AF-A0A2G8JLX7-F1
#
_cell.length_a   1.000
_cell.length_b   1.000
_cell.length_c   1.000
_cell.angle_alpha   90.00
_cell.angle_beta   90.00
_cell.angle_gamma   90.00
#
_symmetry.space_group_name_H-M   'P 1'
#
loop_
_entity.id
_entity.type
_entity.pdbx_description
1 polymer ?
#
loop_
_entity_poly.entity_id
_entity_poly.type
_entity_poly.pdbx_seq_one_letter_code
_entity_poly.pdbx_strand_id
1 'polypeptide(L)'
;MKFIFSYLDTKTVSKQLLKTISGEFDLESIRFINLSQLKIENLGDISDCICLEKLDASKNFISDVKPLAKLKQLTYLNLAANSISCIDVGHSEALNESNNLNYFNKKN
;
A
#
# COMPACT_ATOMS: atom_id res chain seq x y z
N MET A 1 -15.36 23.92 18.82
CA MET A 1 -15.21 22.83 17.84
C MET A 1 -13.79 22.31 17.91
N LYS A 2 -13.57 21.21 18.65
CA LYS A 2 -12.28 20.51 18.70
C LYS A 2 -12.33 19.41 17.64
N PHE A 3 -11.40 19.47 16.69
CA PHE A 3 -11.23 18.47 15.64
C PHE A 3 -11.09 17.08 16.26
N ILE A 4 -12.02 16.19 15.93
CA ILE A 4 -11.98 14.77 16.27
C ILE A 4 -11.03 14.09 15.27
N PHE A 5 -9.72 14.29 15.44
CA PHE A 5 -8.70 13.43 14.82
C PHE A 5 -7.80 12.83 15.90
N SER A 6 -8.40 12.51 17.05
CA SER A 6 -7.79 11.64 18.05
C SER A 6 -8.16 10.21 17.67
N TYR A 7 -7.16 9.36 17.40
CA TYR A 7 -7.28 7.90 17.35
C TYR A 7 -7.85 7.25 16.08
N LEU A 8 -7.36 7.61 14.90
CA LEU A 8 -7.14 6.54 13.91
C LEU A 8 -5.73 6.04 14.15
N ASP A 9 -5.60 4.79 14.57
CA ASP A 9 -4.32 4.11 14.67
C ASP A 9 -3.82 3.92 13.23
N THR A 10 -3.18 4.94 12.64
CA THR A 10 -2.81 5.01 11.20
C THR A 10 -1.71 4.05 10.82
N LYS A 11 -1.31 3.17 11.75
CA LYS A 11 -0.30 2.15 11.54
C LYS A 11 -0.81 1.00 10.67
N THR A 12 -2.13 0.77 10.62
CA THR A 12 -2.71 -0.28 9.77
C THR A 12 -3.66 0.31 8.74
N VAL A 13 -3.52 -0.11 7.49
CA VAL A 13 -4.45 0.23 6.41
C VAL A 13 -5.77 -0.50 6.64
N SER A 14 -6.84 0.26 6.79
CA SER A 14 -8.21 -0.25 6.96
C SER A 14 -9.10 0.15 5.79
N LYS A 15 -10.21 -0.57 5.59
CA LYS A 15 -11.24 -0.22 4.59
C LYS A 15 -11.70 1.23 4.69
N GLN A 16 -11.90 1.71 5.92
CA GLN A 16 -12.35 3.09 6.15
C GLN A 16 -11.30 4.11 5.71
N LEU A 17 -10.01 3.84 5.98
CA LEU A 17 -8.91 4.69 5.50
C LEU A 17 -8.85 4.70 3.97
N LEU A 18 -8.97 3.53 3.33
CA LEU A 18 -8.92 3.39 1.88
C LEU A 18 -10.04 4.19 1.21
N LYS A 19 -11.29 4.06 1.70
CA LYS A 19 -12.44 4.85 1.21
C LYS A 19 -12.27 6.34 1.48
N THR A 20 -11.74 6.71 2.64
CA THR A 20 -11.51 8.12 3.02
C THR A 20 -10.48 8.80 2.12
N ILE A 21 -9.39 8.11 1.79
CA ILE A 21 -8.30 8.65 0.96
C ILE A 21 -8.64 8.63 -0.53
N SER A 22 -9.28 7.56 -1.00
CA SER A 22 -9.69 7.45 -2.41
C SER A 22 -10.90 8.30 -2.76
N GLY A 23 -11.78 8.57 -1.78
CA GLY A 23 -13.09 9.18 -2.01
C GLY A 23 -14.10 8.20 -2.61
N GLU A 24 -13.74 6.93 -2.78
CA GLU A 24 -14.58 5.89 -3.37
C GLU A 24 -15.50 5.25 -2.33
N PHE A 25 -16.70 4.90 -2.80
CA PHE A 25 -17.68 4.21 -1.96
C PHE A 25 -17.32 2.74 -1.74
N ASP A 26 -16.73 2.09 -2.75
CA ASP A 26 -16.39 0.67 -2.78
C ASP A 26 -14.91 0.44 -3.07
N LEU A 27 -14.33 -0.59 -2.45
CA LEU A 27 -12.90 -0.90 -2.59
C LEU A 27 -12.53 -1.40 -3.98
N GLU A 28 -13.48 -2.04 -4.67
CA GLU A 28 -13.32 -2.57 -6.03
C GLU A 28 -13.27 -1.45 -7.09
N SER A 29 -13.74 -0.25 -6.76
CA SER A 29 -13.65 0.92 -7.65
C SER A 29 -12.30 1.64 -7.54
N ILE A 30 -11.51 1.34 -6.52
CA ILE A 30 -10.28 2.06 -6.24
C ILE A 30 -9.17 1.60 -7.20
N ARG A 31 -8.73 2.51 -8.07
CA ARG A 31 -7.62 2.29 -9.02
C ARG A 31 -6.30 2.94 -8.60
N PHE A 32 -6.39 4.01 -7.81
CA PHE A 32 -5.22 4.82 -7.42
C PHE A 32 -5.27 5.11 -5.93
N ILE A 33 -4.18 4.83 -5.22
CA ILE A 33 -4.07 5.09 -3.78
C ILE A 33 -2.72 5.74 -3.47
N ASN A 34 -2.77 6.83 -2.72
CA ASN A 34 -1.59 7.47 -2.12
C ASN A 34 -1.67 7.36 -0.59
N LEU A 35 -0.84 6.48 -0.04
CA LEU A 35 -0.61 6.24 1.37
C LEU A 35 0.74 6.81 1.85
N SER A 36 1.39 7.65 1.06
CA SER A 36 2.73 8.14 1.41
C SER A 36 2.71 8.96 2.71
N GLN A 37 3.74 8.79 3.53
CA GLN A 37 3.95 9.58 4.76
C GLN A 37 2.84 9.46 5.83
N LEU A 38 2.17 8.31 5.92
CA LEU A 38 1.09 8.07 6.89
C LEU A 38 1.53 7.27 8.13
N LYS A 39 2.83 6.96 8.23
CA LYS A 39 3.41 6.13 9.31
C LYS A 39 2.78 4.73 9.38
N ILE A 40 2.41 4.19 8.22
CA ILE A 40 1.83 2.85 8.10
C ILE A 40 2.91 1.80 8.38
N GLU A 41 2.59 0.81 9.21
CA GLU A 41 3.42 -0.35 9.51
C GLU A 41 2.85 -1.62 8.84
N ASN A 42 1.52 -1.70 8.69
CA ASN A 42 0.82 -2.85 8.14
C ASN A 42 -0.16 -2.46 7.02
N LEU A 43 -0.05 -3.15 5.89
CA LEU A 43 -0.88 -2.96 4.70
C LEU A 43 -2.32 -3.51 4.82
N GLY A 44 -2.62 -4.30 5.87
CA GLY A 44 -3.99 -4.65 6.28
C GLY A 44 -4.93 -5.02 5.13
N ASP A 45 -6.02 -4.26 5.01
CA ASP A 45 -7.11 -4.50 4.05
C ASP A 45 -6.79 -4.11 2.60
N ILE A 46 -5.55 -3.72 2.28
CA ILE A 46 -5.21 -3.27 0.91
C ILE A 46 -5.45 -4.34 -0.15
N SER A 47 -5.41 -5.61 0.24
CA SER A 47 -5.65 -6.74 -0.67
C SER A 47 -7.06 -6.79 -1.23
N ASP A 48 -8.01 -6.07 -0.63
CA ASP A 48 -9.41 -6.03 -1.06
C ASP A 48 -9.61 -5.06 -2.23
N CYS A 49 -8.65 -4.18 -2.52
CA CYS A 49 -8.66 -3.30 -3.69
C CYS A 49 -8.21 -4.04 -4.95
N ILE A 50 -8.94 -5.08 -5.36
CA ILE A 50 -8.55 -5.98 -6.46
C ILE A 50 -8.31 -5.29 -7.82
N CYS A 51 -8.91 -4.11 -8.02
CA CYS A 51 -8.74 -3.27 -9.21
C CYS A 51 -7.65 -2.20 -9.06
N LEU A 52 -6.84 -2.25 -7.99
CA LEU A 52 -5.81 -1.24 -7.75
C LEU A 52 -4.72 -1.32 -8.81
N GLU A 53 -4.52 -0.21 -9.52
CA GLU A 53 -3.55 -0.08 -10.61
C GLU A 53 -2.28 0.63 -10.15
N LYS A 54 -2.40 1.63 -9.27
CA LYS A 54 -1.23 2.35 -8.72
C LYS A 54 -1.32 2.55 -7.22
N LEU A 55 -0.25 2.18 -6.55
CA LEU A 55 -0.07 2.37 -5.11
C LEU A 55 1.23 3.13 -4.83
N ASP A 56 1.11 4.28 -4.18
CA ASP A 56 2.24 4.92 -3.50
C ASP A 56 2.10 4.73 -1.99
N ALA A 57 2.97 3.92 -1.40
CA ALA A 57 3.06 3.74 0.04
C ALA A 57 4.47 4.10 0.55
N SER A 58 5.15 5.04 -0.12
CA SER A 58 6.48 5.49 0.24
C SER A 58 6.52 6.26 1.56
N LYS A 59 7.71 6.33 2.19
CA LYS A 59 7.94 7.06 3.45
C LYS A 59 7.02 6.59 4.59
N ASN A 60 6.86 5.28 4.71
CA ASN A 60 6.14 4.63 5.80
C ASN A 60 7.10 3.72 6.58
N PHE A 61 6.56 2.83 7.41
CA PHE A 61 7.31 1.85 8.21
C PHE A 61 6.93 0.42 7.85
N ILE A 62 6.50 0.19 6.60
CA ILE A 62 6.05 -1.12 6.11
C ILE A 62 7.25 -2.06 6.06
N SER A 63 7.10 -3.26 6.62
CA SER A 63 8.10 -4.33 6.56
C SER A 63 7.61 -5.58 5.84
N ASP A 64 6.29 -5.82 5.82
CA ASP A 64 5.64 -6.95 5.13
C ASP A 64 4.78 -6.46 3.96
N VAL A 65 5.03 -7.02 2.77
CA VAL A 65 4.33 -6.70 1.52
C VAL A 65 3.46 -7.84 1.00
N LYS A 66 3.32 -8.96 1.74
CA LYS A 66 2.45 -10.10 1.39
C LYS A 66 1.03 -9.69 0.96
N PRO A 67 0.37 -8.70 1.58
CA PRO A 67 -0.97 -8.29 1.16
C PRO A 67 -1.07 -7.81 -0.31
N LEU A 68 0.04 -7.34 -0.90
CA LEU A 68 0.08 -6.86 -2.28
C LEU A 68 0.05 -8.00 -3.32
N ALA A 69 0.36 -9.24 -2.93
CA ALA A 69 0.43 -10.38 -3.85
C ALA A 69 -0.92 -10.71 -4.53
N LYS A 70 -2.04 -10.26 -3.96
CA LYS A 70 -3.39 -10.43 -4.53
C LYS A 70 -3.75 -9.37 -5.58
N LEU A 71 -2.99 -8.28 -5.67
CA LEU A 71 -3.28 -7.13 -6.52
C LEU A 71 -2.75 -7.35 -7.94
N LYS A 72 -3.45 -8.17 -8.71
CA LYS A 72 -3.05 -8.58 -10.07
C LYS A 72 -3.08 -7.45 -11.11
N GLN A 73 -3.83 -6.38 -10.82
CA GLN A 73 -3.95 -5.22 -11.71
C GLN A 73 -2.91 -4.14 -11.40
N LEU A 74 -2.07 -4.33 -10.38
CA LEU A 74 -1.12 -3.32 -9.94
C LEU A 74 -0.01 -3.17 -10.98
N THR A 75 0.10 -2.00 -11.59
CA THR A 75 1.11 -1.68 -12.62
C THR A 75 2.18 -0.71 -12.09
N TYR A 76 1.89 -0.03 -10.98
CA TYR A 76 2.83 0.87 -10.31
C TYR A 76 2.81 0.65 -8.79
N LEU A 77 4.00 0.46 -8.22
CA LEU A 77 4.20 0.31 -6.78
C LEU A 77 5.42 1.11 -6.32
N ASN A 78 5.18 2.10 -5.46
CA ASN A 78 6.24 2.84 -4.78
C ASN A 78 6.28 2.49 -3.30
N LEU A 79 7.36 1.85 -2.86
CA LEU A 79 7.64 1.49 -1.47
C LEU A 79 8.92 2.13 -0.94
N ALA A 80 9.45 3.15 -1.62
CA ALA A 80 10.68 3.81 -1.20
C ALA A 80 10.58 4.36 0.23
N ALA A 81 11.72 4.40 0.95
CA ALA A 81 11.80 4.88 2.33
C ALA A 81 10.81 4.17 3.28
N ASN A 82 10.75 2.84 3.20
CA ASN A 82 10.09 1.98 4.18
C ASN A 82 11.11 1.14 4.97
N SER A 83 10.64 0.48 6.03
CA SER A 83 11.44 -0.44 6.86
C SER A 83 11.57 -1.85 6.27
N ILE A 84 11.57 -1.98 4.94
CA ILE A 84 11.65 -3.28 4.26
C ILE A 84 13.12 -3.74 4.32
N SER A 85 13.46 -4.39 5.43
CA SER A 85 14.84 -4.71 5.82
C SER A 85 15.47 -5.81 4.96
N CYS A 86 14.68 -6.65 4.30
CA CYS A 86 15.17 -7.58 3.29
C CYS A 86 13.96 -8.06 2.49
N ILE A 87 13.86 -7.67 1.23
CA ILE A 87 13.03 -8.44 0.29
C ILE A 87 13.90 -9.63 -0.05
N ASP A 88 13.63 -10.75 0.60
CA ASP A 88 14.18 -12.03 0.15
C ASP A 88 13.79 -12.20 -1.32
N VAL A 89 14.73 -12.59 -2.18
CA VAL A 89 14.66 -12.47 -3.65
C VAL A 89 13.37 -13.08 -4.23
N GLY A 90 12.81 -14.10 -3.57
CA GLY A 90 11.54 -14.72 -3.95
C GLY A 90 10.29 -13.83 -3.83
N HIS A 91 10.29 -12.80 -2.97
CA HIS A 91 9.15 -11.86 -2.85
C HIS A 91 9.17 -10.80 -3.96
N SER A 92 10.36 -10.39 -4.44
CA SER A 92 10.47 -9.52 -5.61
C SER A 92 10.11 -10.26 -6.91
N GLU A 93 10.48 -11.54 -7.04
CA GLU A 93 10.09 -12.37 -8.18
C GLU A 93 8.58 -12.57 -8.24
N ALA A 94 7.93 -12.91 -7.11
CA ALA A 94 6.47 -13.08 -7.06
C ALA A 94 5.69 -11.81 -7.50
N LEU A 95 6.19 -10.62 -7.14
CA LEU A 95 5.59 -9.36 -7.55
C LEU A 95 5.94 -9.00 -9.01
N ASN A 96 7.16 -9.28 -9.47
CA ASN A 96 7.59 -8.97 -10.84
C ASN A 96 7.01 -9.92 -11.89
N GLU A 97 6.95 -11.22 -11.63
CA GLU A 97 6.42 -12.22 -12.56
C GLU A 97 4.92 -12.03 -12.83
N SER A 98 4.18 -11.55 -11.83
CA SER A 98 2.72 -11.45 -11.92
C SER A 98 2.25 -10.21 -12.68
N ASN A 99 3.01 -9.10 -12.64
CA ASN A 99 2.40 -7.78 -12.84
C ASN A 99 3.18 -6.77 -13.71
N ASN A 100 4.33 -7.11 -14.33
CA ASN A 100 5.15 -6.14 -15.10
C ASN A 100 5.35 -4.80 -14.35
N LEU A 101 5.56 -4.88 -13.04
CA LEU A 101 5.57 -3.72 -12.14
C LEU A 101 6.82 -2.87 -12.33
N ASN A 102 6.64 -1.55 -12.47
CA ASN A 102 7.72 -0.59 -12.27
C ASN A 102 7.98 -0.43 -10.76
N TYR A 103 8.81 -1.31 -10.21
CA TYR A 103 9.14 -1.35 -8.79
C TYR A 103 10.29 -0.37 -8.46
N PHE A 104 10.01 0.66 -7.64
CA PHE A 104 11.03 1.58 -7.14
C PHE A 104 11.29 1.36 -5.65
N ASN A 105 12.46 0.78 -5.33
CA ASN A 105 13.00 0.72 -3.97
C ASN A 105 14.39 1.35 -3.94
N LYS A 106 14.44 2.61 -3.52
CA LYS A 106 15.71 3.27 -3.23
C LYS A 106 16.06 2.98 -1.77
N LYS A 107 16.98 2.02 -1.55
CA LYS A 107 17.70 1.91 -0.28
C LYS A 107 18.43 3.24 -0.08
N ASN A 108 18.03 4.00 0.93
CA ASN A 108 18.87 5.08 1.46
C ASN A 108 19.86 4.45 2.44
#